data_AF-A0A915KPS7-F1
#
_entry.id   AF-A0A915KPS7-F1
#
_cell.length_a   1.000
_cell.length_b   1.000
_cell.length_c   1.000
_cell.angle_alpha   90.00
_cell.angle_beta   90.00
_cell.angle_gamma   90.00
#
_symmetry.space_group_name_H-M   'P 1'
#
loop_
_entity.id
_entity.type
_entity.pdbx_description
1 polymer ?
#
loop_
_entity_poly.entity_id
_entity_poly.type
_entity_poly.pdbx_seq_one_letter_code
_entity_poly.pdbx_strand_id
1 'polypeptide(L)'
;MIFQINQLPSLWRRSKIDFLIWIVTFTSVVLFDVSCGLIIGVAFAMMTVLFRSQWPDSICLGNVPGTEIYKGVNAYRNDGIVGPVVELPGIKIYRFESPLYFANAALFKEQLYHKTKCDPIEMKSRRLNAKLRLETDSLQRPMISKSNIDELDGTHEGRVINGVDLSSDTKDEIDSLFAVIIDCSSFPYMDLSGVETLRQVYEEYSKIGVRVIFCSVKGKNEIRNRILCDS
;
A
#
# COMPACT_ATOMS: atom_id res chain seq x y z
N MET A 1 -14.93 -32.65 31.80
CA MET A 1 -15.13 -31.29 31.22
C MET A 1 -14.72 -30.16 32.18
N ILE A 2 -15.06 -30.18 33.48
CA ILE A 2 -14.75 -29.06 34.41
C ILE A 2 -13.24 -28.78 34.55
N PHE A 3 -12.38 -29.79 34.46
CA PHE A 3 -10.92 -29.63 34.54
C PHE A 3 -10.31 -28.81 33.38
N GLN A 4 -10.99 -28.73 32.23
CA GLN A 4 -10.54 -27.93 31.09
C GLN A 4 -10.78 -26.43 31.31
N ILE A 5 -11.70 -26.06 32.20
CA ILE A 5 -11.98 -24.66 32.54
C ILE A 5 -10.76 -24.02 33.21
N ASN A 6 -9.95 -24.80 33.94
CA ASN A 6 -8.72 -24.31 34.56
C ASN A 6 -7.64 -23.89 33.54
N GLN A 7 -7.78 -24.26 32.26
CA GLN A 7 -6.85 -23.87 31.20
C GLN A 7 -7.23 -22.52 30.55
N LEU A 8 -8.43 -21.99 30.81
CA LEU A 8 -8.92 -20.74 30.22
C LEU A 8 -8.01 -19.52 30.46
N PRO A 9 -7.48 -19.30 31.69
CA PRO A 9 -6.59 -18.17 31.94
C PRO A 9 -5.29 -18.25 31.14
N SER A 10 -4.78 -19.48 30.92
CA SER A 10 -3.60 -19.72 30.07
C SER A 10 -3.91 -19.47 28.60
N LEU A 11 -5.10 -19.91 28.14
CA LEU A 11 -5.55 -19.73 26.76
C LEU A 11 -5.73 -18.25 26.41
N TRP A 12 -6.35 -17.45 27.29
CA TRP A 12 -6.49 -16.00 27.09
C TRP A 12 -5.16 -15.27 26.92
N ARG A 13 -4.12 -15.69 27.67
CA ARG A 13 -2.78 -15.10 27.57
C ARG A 13 -2.09 -15.43 26.24
N ARG A 14 -2.41 -16.56 25.62
CA ARG A 14 -1.78 -17.03 24.37
C ARG A 14 -2.55 -16.59 23.12
N SER A 15 -3.86 -16.79 23.11
CA SER A 15 -4.74 -16.52 21.97
C SER A 15 -6.13 -16.11 22.45
N LYS A 16 -6.40 -14.81 22.40
CA LYS A 16 -7.72 -14.25 22.73
C LYS A 16 -8.83 -14.81 21.82
N ILE A 17 -8.47 -15.13 20.57
CA ILE A 17 -9.37 -15.71 19.57
C ILE A 17 -9.82 -17.11 19.98
N ASP A 18 -8.88 -17.99 20.33
CA ASP A 18 -9.22 -19.38 20.70
C ASP A 18 -10.03 -19.41 22.00
N PHE A 19 -9.73 -18.48 22.92
CA PHE A 19 -10.56 -18.26 24.10
C PHE A 19 -11.99 -17.84 23.74
N LEU A 20 -12.16 -16.91 22.79
CA LEU A 20 -13.47 -16.45 22.35
C LEU A 20 -14.27 -17.58 21.69
N ILE A 21 -13.63 -18.37 20.82
CA ILE A 21 -14.25 -19.56 20.21
C ILE A 21 -14.73 -20.54 21.30
N TRP A 22 -13.90 -20.77 22.32
CA TRP A 22 -14.27 -21.62 23.45
C TRP A 22 -15.49 -21.08 24.20
N ILE A 23 -15.48 -19.79 24.56
CA ILE A 23 -16.59 -19.15 25.30
C ILE A 23 -17.89 -19.22 24.52
N VAL A 24 -17.85 -18.89 23.22
CA VAL A 24 -19.03 -18.95 22.34
C VAL A 24 -19.55 -20.39 22.25
N THR A 25 -18.68 -21.36 21.95
CA THR A 25 -19.08 -22.78 21.80
C THR A 25 -19.65 -23.33 23.10
N PHE A 26 -18.99 -23.09 24.22
CA PHE A 26 -19.44 -23.55 25.54
C PHE A 26 -20.80 -22.94 25.89
N THR A 27 -20.95 -21.62 25.73
CA THR A 27 -22.20 -20.92 26.03
C THR A 27 -23.33 -21.41 25.13
N SER A 28 -23.07 -21.66 23.84
CA SER A 28 -24.07 -22.19 22.92
C SER A 28 -24.52 -23.61 23.27
N VAL A 29 -23.61 -24.50 23.69
CA VAL A 29 -23.98 -25.85 24.13
C VAL A 29 -24.82 -25.81 25.42
N VAL A 30 -24.50 -24.90 26.35
CA VAL A 30 -25.22 -24.76 27.63
C VAL A 30 -26.62 -24.16 27.45
N LEU A 31 -26.78 -23.18 26.56
CA LEU A 31 -28.07 -22.51 26.33
C LEU A 31 -29.00 -23.26 25.39
N PHE A 32 -28.45 -24.02 24.44
CA PHE A 32 -29.19 -24.78 23.46
C PHE A 32 -29.02 -26.28 23.71
N ASP A 33 -28.41 -27.00 22.77
CA ASP A 33 -28.09 -28.42 22.86
C ASP A 33 -26.69 -28.64 22.25
N VAL A 34 -26.08 -29.79 22.54
CA VAL A 34 -24.77 -30.19 22.01
C VAL A 34 -24.73 -30.09 20.48
N SER A 35 -25.80 -30.51 19.79
CA SER A 35 -25.85 -30.52 18.32
C SER A 35 -25.80 -29.10 17.74
N CYS A 36 -26.64 -28.20 18.26
CA CYS A 36 -26.69 -26.80 17.82
C CYS A 36 -25.41 -26.04 18.23
N GLY A 37 -24.92 -26.27 19.45
CA GLY A 37 -23.72 -25.60 19.97
C GLY A 37 -22.46 -25.96 19.18
N LEU A 38 -22.34 -27.20 18.70
CA LEU A 38 -21.24 -27.60 17.82
C LEU A 38 -21.27 -26.85 16.48
N ILE A 39 -22.44 -26.76 15.83
CA ILE A 39 -22.59 -26.06 14.55
C ILE A 39 -22.20 -24.58 14.71
N ILE A 40 -22.69 -23.92 15.77
CA ILE A 40 -22.36 -22.52 16.06
C ILE A 40 -20.86 -22.35 16.32
N GLY A 41 -20.25 -23.25 17.12
CA GLY A 41 -18.82 -23.21 17.40
C GLY A 41 -17.96 -23.35 16.16
N VAL A 42 -18.28 -24.30 15.27
CA VAL A 42 -17.57 -24.50 13.99
C VAL A 42 -17.74 -23.29 13.07
N ALA A 43 -18.97 -22.77 12.92
CA ALA A 43 -19.24 -21.60 12.11
C ALA A 43 -18.48 -20.37 12.61
N PHE A 44 -18.45 -20.15 13.93
CA PHE A 44 -17.73 -19.03 14.54
C PHE A 44 -16.20 -19.16 14.41
N ALA A 45 -15.67 -20.37 14.57
CA ALA A 45 -14.25 -20.64 14.34
C ALA A 45 -13.85 -20.36 12.88
N MET A 46 -14.65 -20.85 11.92
CA MET A 46 -14.43 -20.59 10.49
C MET A 46 -14.51 -19.10 10.17
N MET A 47 -15.50 -18.39 10.70
CA MET A 47 -15.66 -16.95 10.54
C MET A 47 -14.41 -16.20 11.04
N THR A 48 -13.87 -16.61 12.18
CA THR A 48 -12.68 -15.95 12.74
C THR A 48 -11.43 -16.16 11.87
N VAL A 49 -11.27 -17.33 11.27
CA VAL A 49 -10.20 -17.59 10.30
C VAL A 49 -10.34 -16.68 9.08
N LEU A 50 -11.55 -16.50 8.55
CA LEU A 50 -11.81 -15.62 7.41
C LEU A 50 -11.45 -14.16 7.73
N PHE A 51 -11.92 -13.64 8.86
CA PHE A 51 -11.62 -12.25 9.26
C PHE A 51 -10.13 -12.03 9.49
N ARG A 52 -9.45 -12.97 10.15
CA ARG A 52 -8.00 -12.87 10.35
C ARG A 52 -7.24 -12.88 9.02
N SER A 53 -7.68 -13.68 8.05
CA SER A 53 -7.04 -13.78 6.73
C SER A 53 -7.21 -12.51 5.89
N GLN A 54 -8.26 -11.73 6.12
CA GLN A 54 -8.56 -10.51 5.37
C GLN A 54 -7.64 -9.33 5.71
N TRP A 55 -7.01 -9.31 6.89
CA TRP A 55 -6.23 -8.18 7.39
C TRP A 55 -4.75 -8.55 7.59
N PRO A 56 -4.04 -8.94 6.52
CA PRO A 56 -2.62 -9.27 6.63
C PRO A 56 -1.74 -8.03 6.69
N ASP A 57 -0.54 -8.24 7.21
CA ASP A 57 0.51 -7.24 7.23
C ASP A 57 1.16 -7.08 5.84
N SER A 58 1.63 -5.87 5.58
CA SER A 58 2.42 -5.55 4.39
C SER A 58 3.64 -4.71 4.74
N ILE A 59 4.72 -4.97 4.01
CA ILE A 59 6.04 -4.45 4.34
C ILE A 59 6.78 -3.93 3.11
N CYS A 60 7.43 -2.78 3.28
CA CYS A 60 8.42 -2.30 2.32
C CYS A 60 9.77 -2.95 2.64
N LEU A 61 10.44 -3.46 1.61
CA LEU A 61 11.75 -4.05 1.72
C LEU A 61 12.82 -3.04 1.33
N GLY A 62 13.93 -3.06 2.05
CA GLY A 62 15.17 -2.37 1.69
C GLY A 62 16.35 -3.33 1.71
N ASN A 63 17.47 -2.87 1.18
CA ASN A 63 18.71 -3.62 1.12
C ASN A 63 19.44 -3.56 2.47
N VAL A 64 19.97 -4.70 2.89
CA VAL A 64 20.90 -4.77 4.02
C VAL A 64 22.32 -4.44 3.51
N PRO A 65 22.98 -3.37 4.02
CA PRO A 65 24.24 -2.89 3.49
C PRO A 65 25.32 -3.98 3.41
N GLY A 66 26.02 -4.05 2.27
CA GLY A 66 27.08 -5.02 2.03
C GLY A 66 26.58 -6.45 1.74
N THR A 67 25.29 -6.63 1.49
CA THR A 67 24.69 -7.93 1.15
C THR A 67 23.66 -7.80 0.02
N GLU A 68 23.26 -8.92 -0.57
CA GLU A 68 22.14 -8.99 -1.53
C GLU A 68 20.80 -9.29 -0.83
N ILE A 69 20.73 -9.14 0.49
CA ILE A 69 19.56 -9.51 1.28
C ILE A 69 18.61 -8.32 1.38
N TYR A 70 17.34 -8.55 1.04
CA TYR A 70 16.25 -7.59 1.18
C TYR A 70 15.34 -7.97 2.35
N LYS A 71 15.20 -7.04 3.30
CA LYS A 71 14.41 -7.23 4.53
C LYS A 71 13.56 -6.00 4.80
N GLY A 72 12.57 -6.15 5.68
CA GLY A 72 11.74 -5.03 6.10
C GLY A 72 12.57 -3.89 6.68
N VAL A 73 12.22 -2.65 6.36
CA VAL A 73 12.95 -1.45 6.84
C VAL A 73 13.13 -1.42 8.36
N ASN A 74 12.16 -1.99 9.09
CA ASN A 74 12.18 -2.03 10.55
C ASN A 74 12.88 -3.28 11.14
N ALA A 75 13.37 -4.21 10.33
CA ALA A 75 13.84 -5.52 10.79
C ALA A 75 15.09 -5.45 11.68
N TYR A 76 16.07 -4.59 11.35
CA TYR A 76 17.36 -4.52 12.05
C TYR A 76 17.61 -3.21 12.78
N ARG A 77 16.56 -2.41 13.03
CA ARG A 77 16.69 -1.06 13.58
C ARG A 77 17.45 -0.99 14.93
N ASN A 78 17.49 -2.10 15.67
CA ASN A 78 18.05 -2.18 17.02
C ASN A 78 19.19 -3.22 17.17
N ASP A 79 19.65 -3.85 16.08
CA ASP A 79 20.51 -5.05 16.17
C ASP A 79 22.01 -4.72 16.37
N GLY A 80 22.45 -3.49 16.09
CA GLY A 80 23.81 -2.98 16.36
C GLY A 80 24.96 -3.64 15.60
N ILE A 81 24.76 -4.85 15.09
CA ILE A 81 25.72 -5.68 14.34
C ILE A 81 25.60 -5.42 12.83
N VAL A 82 24.37 -5.19 12.37
CA VAL A 82 24.05 -4.95 10.95
C VAL A 82 23.64 -3.49 10.78
N GLY A 83 24.14 -2.83 9.73
CA GLY A 83 23.77 -1.45 9.40
C GLY A 83 22.26 -1.30 9.12
N PRO A 84 21.71 -0.08 9.17
CA PRO A 84 20.30 0.15 8.92
C PRO A 84 19.93 -0.31 7.50
N VAL A 85 18.74 -0.90 7.37
CA VAL A 85 18.19 -1.32 6.07
C VAL A 85 17.89 -0.07 5.24
N VAL A 86 18.44 0.01 4.03
CA VAL A 86 18.34 1.19 3.16
C VAL A 86 17.37 0.91 2.01
N GLU A 87 16.36 1.76 1.85
CA GLU A 87 15.49 1.73 0.67
C GLU A 87 16.21 2.36 -0.54
N LEU A 88 15.92 1.85 -1.74
CA LEU A 88 16.50 2.40 -2.96
C LEU A 88 15.74 3.68 -3.34
N PRO A 89 16.44 4.79 -3.68
CA PRO A 89 15.78 6.01 -4.14
C PRO A 89 15.04 5.75 -5.45
N GLY A 90 13.79 6.22 -5.55
CA GLY A 90 12.95 6.05 -6.74
C GLY A 90 12.43 4.63 -7.01
N ILE A 91 12.80 3.62 -6.21
CA ILE A 91 12.31 2.24 -6.32
C ILE A 91 11.70 1.78 -5.00
N LYS A 92 10.45 1.31 -5.02
CA LYS A 92 9.82 0.70 -3.84
C LYS A 92 9.62 -0.78 -4.04
N ILE A 93 10.12 -1.58 -3.10
CA ILE A 93 9.92 -3.03 -3.09
C ILE A 93 8.85 -3.34 -2.05
N TYR A 94 7.71 -3.86 -2.49
CA TYR A 94 6.54 -4.12 -1.68
C TYR A 94 6.27 -5.62 -1.58
N ARG A 95 6.09 -6.13 -0.36
CA ARG A 95 5.70 -7.51 -0.09
C ARG A 95 4.43 -7.51 0.76
N PHE A 96 3.44 -8.30 0.32
CA PHE A 96 2.19 -8.52 1.03
C PHE A 96 2.17 -9.94 1.61
N GLU A 97 2.03 -10.07 2.93
CA GLU A 97 2.28 -11.34 3.64
C GLU A 97 1.03 -12.24 3.72
N SER A 98 0.34 -12.43 2.59
CA SER A 98 -0.89 -13.22 2.51
C SER A 98 -1.20 -13.66 1.08
N PRO A 99 -1.97 -14.74 0.87
CA PRO A 99 -2.57 -15.02 -0.45
C PRO A 99 -3.31 -13.80 -0.99
N LEU A 100 -3.33 -13.63 -2.30
CA LEU A 100 -4.09 -12.56 -2.94
C LEU A 100 -5.36 -13.12 -3.56
N TYR A 101 -6.51 -12.76 -2.99
CA TYR A 101 -7.81 -13.26 -3.42
C TYR A 101 -8.89 -12.20 -3.26
N PHE A 102 -10.12 -12.49 -3.69
CA PHE A 102 -11.22 -11.53 -3.72
C PHE A 102 -11.40 -10.74 -2.40
N ALA A 103 -11.31 -11.40 -1.25
CA ALA A 103 -11.64 -10.75 0.02
C ALA A 103 -10.59 -9.75 0.54
N ASN A 104 -9.34 -9.82 0.06
CA ASN A 104 -8.26 -8.92 0.49
C ASN A 104 -7.64 -8.09 -0.65
N ALA A 105 -8.13 -8.26 -1.89
CA ALA A 105 -7.70 -7.50 -3.06
C ALA A 105 -7.80 -5.97 -2.88
N ALA A 106 -8.88 -5.48 -2.29
CA ALA A 106 -9.05 -4.05 -2.04
C ALA A 106 -8.01 -3.51 -1.04
N LEU A 107 -7.82 -4.23 0.07
CA LEU A 107 -6.85 -3.88 1.09
C LEU A 107 -5.41 -3.91 0.54
N PHE A 108 -5.09 -4.88 -0.33
CA PHE A 108 -3.80 -4.95 -0.99
C PHE A 108 -3.48 -3.66 -1.77
N LYS A 109 -4.43 -3.16 -2.56
CA LYS A 109 -4.25 -1.91 -3.34
C LYS A 109 -4.09 -0.70 -2.43
N GLU A 110 -4.96 -0.57 -1.43
CA GLU A 110 -4.91 0.52 -0.46
C GLU A 110 -3.55 0.57 0.25
N GLN A 111 -3.09 -0.57 0.77
CA GLN A 111 -1.82 -0.68 1.45
C GLN A 111 -0.65 -0.40 0.50
N LEU A 112 -0.69 -0.90 -0.74
CA LEU A 112 0.36 -0.64 -1.75
C LEU A 112 0.49 0.85 -2.05
N TYR A 113 -0.63 1.55 -2.30
CA TYR A 113 -0.62 2.97 -2.65
C TYR A 113 -0.17 3.83 -1.48
N HIS A 114 -0.64 3.50 -0.28
CA HIS A 114 -0.21 4.17 0.95
C HIS A 114 1.28 3.96 1.24
N LYS A 115 1.81 2.73 1.10
CA LYS A 115 3.21 2.41 1.37
C LYS A 115 4.18 2.96 0.34
N THR A 116 3.77 3.02 -0.93
CA THR A 116 4.56 3.65 -2.00
C THR A 116 4.46 5.17 -1.99
N LYS A 117 3.53 5.76 -1.20
CA LYS A 117 3.18 7.19 -1.20
C LYS A 117 2.80 7.69 -2.60
N CYS A 118 2.31 6.79 -3.44
CA CYS A 118 1.99 7.07 -4.83
C CYS A 118 0.64 6.44 -5.13
N ASP A 119 -0.42 7.23 -4.95
CA ASP A 119 -1.77 6.86 -5.36
C ASP A 119 -2.01 7.31 -6.81
N PRO A 120 -2.24 6.39 -7.76
CA PRO A 120 -2.56 6.72 -9.15
C PRO A 120 -3.78 7.66 -9.30
N ILE A 121 -4.78 7.55 -8.42
CA ILE A 121 -5.99 8.38 -8.44
C ILE A 121 -5.63 9.83 -8.10
N GLU A 122 -4.84 10.01 -7.04
CA GLU A 122 -4.41 11.34 -6.61
C GLU A 122 -3.46 11.98 -7.63
N MET A 123 -2.51 11.20 -8.15
CA MET A 123 -1.54 11.66 -9.16
C MET A 123 -2.24 12.10 -10.46
N LYS A 124 -3.32 11.41 -10.87
CA LYS A 124 -4.13 11.83 -12.02
C LYS A 124 -4.80 13.17 -11.78
N SER A 125 -5.35 13.41 -10.58
CA SER A 125 -5.97 14.69 -10.22
C SER A 125 -4.94 15.82 -10.17
N ARG A 126 -3.76 15.58 -9.58
CA ARG A 126 -2.64 16.54 -9.56
C ARG A 126 -2.20 16.93 -10.96
N ARG A 127 -2.04 15.97 -11.87
CA ARG A 127 -1.68 16.23 -13.28
C ARG A 127 -2.76 16.98 -14.03
N LEU A 128 -4.04 16.65 -13.82
CA LEU A 128 -5.15 17.36 -14.44
C LEU A 128 -5.20 18.82 -13.96
N ASN A 129 -5.11 19.04 -12.65
CA ASN A 129 -5.10 20.38 -12.06
C ASN A 129 -3.88 21.19 -12.52
N ALA A 130 -2.70 20.58 -12.65
CA ALA A 130 -1.52 21.23 -13.20
C ALA A 130 -1.72 21.64 -14.66
N LYS A 131 -2.30 20.78 -15.50
CA LYS A 131 -2.65 21.12 -16.90
C LYS A 131 -3.65 22.26 -16.98
N LEU A 132 -4.71 22.21 -16.16
CA LEU A 132 -5.72 23.28 -16.10
C LEU A 132 -5.10 24.61 -15.66
N ARG A 133 -4.15 24.60 -14.71
CA ARG A 133 -3.42 25.81 -14.29
C ARG A 133 -2.58 26.38 -15.44
N LEU A 134 -1.83 25.54 -16.15
CA LEU A 134 -1.05 25.98 -17.32
C LEU A 134 -1.94 26.57 -18.43
N GLU A 135 -3.12 25.97 -18.66
CA GLU A 135 -4.11 26.49 -19.61
C GLU A 135 -4.68 27.83 -19.14
N THR A 136 -5.03 27.96 -17.85
CA THR A 136 -5.54 29.20 -17.26
C THR A 136 -4.49 30.33 -17.31
N ASP A 137 -3.24 30.05 -16.94
CA ASP A 137 -2.13 31.01 -16.99
C ASP A 137 -1.82 31.47 -18.42
N SER A 138 -2.00 30.59 -19.41
CA SER A 138 -1.81 30.93 -20.81
C SER A 138 -2.91 31.85 -21.36
N LEU A 139 -4.13 31.75 -20.83
CA LEU A 139 -5.25 32.63 -21.17
C LEU A 139 -5.18 33.99 -20.45
N GLN A 140 -4.52 34.05 -19.29
CA GLN A 140 -4.44 35.24 -18.45
C GLN A 140 -3.22 36.12 -18.71
N ARG A 141 -2.29 35.71 -19.59
CA ARG A 141 -1.21 36.58 -20.08
C ARG A 141 -1.82 37.70 -20.94
N PRO A 142 -1.78 38.98 -20.49
CA PRO A 142 -2.16 40.09 -21.36
C PRO A 142 -1.16 40.13 -22.53
N MET A 143 -1.66 40.31 -23.75
CA MET A 143 -0.81 40.77 -24.85
C MET A 143 -0.23 42.12 -24.43
N ILE A 144 1.02 42.13 -23.93
CA ILE A 144 1.79 43.38 -23.84
C ILE A 144 2.09 43.76 -25.29
N SER A 145 1.16 44.55 -25.84
CA SER A 145 1.33 45.28 -27.08
C SER A 145 2.57 46.15 -26.92
N LYS A 146 3.56 45.92 -27.80
CA LYS A 146 4.69 46.83 -27.99
C LYS A 146 4.14 48.18 -28.44
N SER A 147 4.00 49.13 -27.54
CA SER A 147 3.93 50.54 -27.90
C SER A 147 4.47 51.41 -26.77
N ASN A 148 5.57 52.07 -27.10
CA ASN A 148 6.09 53.35 -26.60
C ASN A 148 7.04 53.30 -25.41
N ILE A 149 8.31 53.40 -25.77
CA ILE A 149 9.34 54.19 -25.07
C ILE A 149 8.80 55.62 -24.95
N ASP A 150 8.79 56.18 -23.74
CA ASP A 150 9.27 57.55 -23.45
C ASP A 150 9.22 57.85 -21.93
N GLU A 151 10.40 58.22 -21.42
CA GLU A 151 10.71 59.20 -20.36
C GLU A 151 10.02 59.25 -18.97
N LEU A 152 10.90 59.05 -17.96
CA LEU A 152 11.19 59.87 -16.77
C LEU A 152 10.23 59.97 -15.55
N ASP A 153 10.89 59.72 -14.40
CA ASP A 153 10.80 60.40 -13.09
C ASP A 153 9.81 59.90 -12.02
N GLY A 154 10.28 59.92 -10.76
CA GLY A 154 9.44 60.01 -9.56
C GLY A 154 9.21 58.75 -8.73
N THR A 155 9.88 58.70 -7.58
CA THR A 155 9.50 58.06 -6.30
C THR A 155 8.01 57.68 -6.10
N HIS A 156 7.72 56.42 -5.72
CA HIS A 156 7.10 56.00 -4.44
C HIS A 156 6.51 54.57 -4.49
N GLU A 157 6.83 53.82 -3.44
CA GLU A 157 6.14 52.70 -2.79
C GLU A 157 5.30 51.67 -3.58
N GLY A 158 5.73 50.41 -3.42
CA GLY A 158 4.81 49.36 -2.96
C GLY A 158 4.22 48.44 -4.02
N ARG A 159 4.81 47.25 -4.18
CA ARG A 159 4.09 45.97 -4.04
C ARG A 159 5.09 44.82 -3.97
N VAL A 160 5.35 44.34 -2.76
CA VAL A 160 5.86 42.97 -2.55
C VAL A 160 4.72 42.05 -2.97
N ILE A 161 4.79 41.53 -4.19
CA ILE A 161 3.87 40.49 -4.64
C ILE A 161 4.41 39.18 -4.07
N ASN A 162 3.65 38.61 -3.14
CA ASN A 162 3.87 37.32 -2.47
C ASN A 162 4.78 36.39 -3.26
N GLY A 163 6.04 36.30 -2.81
CA GLY A 163 6.85 35.12 -3.05
C GLY A 163 6.10 33.96 -2.40
N VAL A 164 5.36 33.21 -3.22
CA VAL A 164 4.94 31.86 -2.86
C VAL A 164 6.23 31.11 -2.59
N ASP A 165 6.40 30.66 -1.34
CA ASP A 165 7.54 29.87 -0.88
C ASP A 165 7.74 28.66 -1.81
N LEU A 166 8.60 28.84 -2.81
CA LEU A 166 8.99 27.83 -3.79
C LEU A 166 10.15 26.98 -3.23
N SER A 167 10.11 26.68 -1.93
CA SER A 167 11.22 26.05 -1.21
C SER A 167 10.86 24.72 -0.53
N SER A 168 9.57 24.34 -0.50
CA SER A 168 9.15 22.99 -0.05
C SER A 168 9.04 21.98 -1.19
N ASP A 169 8.85 22.41 -2.44
CA ASP A 169 8.61 21.52 -3.58
C ASP A 169 9.89 20.86 -4.15
N THR A 170 11.07 21.43 -3.89
CA THR A 170 12.31 20.97 -4.55
C THR A 170 12.92 19.71 -3.94
N LYS A 171 12.47 19.28 -2.75
CA LYS A 171 12.89 17.99 -2.16
C LYS A 171 12.11 16.79 -2.71
N ASP A 172 10.93 17.03 -3.29
CA ASP A 172 10.07 15.97 -3.83
C ASP A 172 10.51 15.53 -5.25
N GLU A 173 11.34 16.32 -5.95
CA GLU A 173 11.81 15.98 -7.31
C GLU A 173 12.86 14.86 -7.33
N ILE A 174 13.60 14.63 -6.24
CA ILE A 174 14.62 13.55 -6.13
C ILE A 174 13.98 12.20 -5.73
N ASP A 175 12.72 12.18 -5.32
CA ASP A 175 12.00 10.98 -4.87
C ASP A 175 10.85 10.58 -5.84
N SER A 176 10.95 10.98 -7.11
CA SER A 176 10.00 10.55 -8.13
C SER A 176 10.11 9.02 -8.32
N LEU A 177 9.19 8.31 -7.69
CA LEU A 177 9.02 6.88 -7.84
C LEU A 177 8.92 6.55 -9.34
N PHE A 178 9.88 5.80 -9.87
CA PHE A 178 9.87 5.39 -11.28
C PHE A 178 9.63 3.89 -11.42
N ALA A 179 9.82 3.10 -10.35
CA ALA A 179 9.53 1.68 -10.34
C ALA A 179 8.98 1.17 -9.00
N VAL A 180 8.04 0.23 -9.08
CA VAL A 180 7.53 -0.55 -7.96
C VAL A 180 7.79 -2.03 -8.24
N ILE A 181 8.47 -2.70 -7.33
CA ILE A 181 8.70 -4.14 -7.37
C ILE A 181 7.72 -4.79 -6.40
N ILE A 182 6.82 -5.62 -6.91
CA ILE A 182 5.86 -6.38 -6.11
C ILE A 182 6.41 -7.79 -5.93
N ASP A 183 6.81 -8.11 -4.69
CA ASP A 183 7.30 -9.43 -4.32
C ASP A 183 6.13 -10.37 -3.99
N CYS A 184 5.85 -11.29 -4.91
CA CYS A 184 4.79 -12.29 -4.79
C CYS A 184 5.24 -13.58 -4.09
N SER A 185 6.45 -13.65 -3.52
CA SER A 185 6.98 -14.85 -2.85
C SER A 185 6.07 -15.33 -1.70
N SER A 186 5.41 -14.39 -1.02
CA SER A 186 4.46 -14.62 0.07
C SER A 186 3.06 -15.02 -0.38
N PHE A 187 2.78 -15.15 -1.68
CA PHE A 187 1.47 -15.59 -2.17
C PHE A 187 1.45 -17.12 -2.26
N PRO A 188 0.87 -17.85 -1.28
CA PRO A 188 0.75 -19.31 -1.40
C PRO A 188 -0.16 -19.72 -2.56
N TYR A 189 -1.18 -18.91 -2.86
CA TYR A 189 -2.08 -19.05 -4.00
C TYR A 189 -2.66 -17.69 -4.40
N MET A 190 -3.23 -17.62 -5.60
CA MET A 190 -3.98 -16.47 -6.10
C MET A 190 -5.23 -16.95 -6.83
N ASP A 191 -6.36 -16.28 -6.61
CA ASP A 191 -7.59 -16.50 -7.39
C ASP A 191 -7.66 -15.57 -8.62
N LEU A 192 -8.73 -15.66 -9.39
CA LEU A 192 -8.94 -14.79 -10.56
C LEU A 192 -9.00 -13.30 -10.18
N SER A 193 -9.63 -12.97 -9.06
CA SER A 193 -9.73 -11.58 -8.57
C SER A 193 -8.36 -11.05 -8.17
N GLY A 194 -7.49 -11.87 -7.59
CA GLY A 194 -6.12 -11.51 -7.25
C GLY A 194 -5.27 -11.23 -8.47
N VAL A 195 -5.35 -12.09 -9.50
CA VAL A 195 -4.66 -11.86 -10.79
C VAL A 195 -5.15 -10.55 -11.45
N GLU A 196 -6.46 -10.34 -11.47
CA GLU A 196 -7.05 -9.11 -12.00
C GLU A 196 -6.62 -7.87 -11.21
N THR A 197 -6.46 -7.99 -9.90
CA THR A 197 -5.97 -6.91 -9.04
C THR A 197 -4.54 -6.52 -9.39
N LEU A 198 -3.64 -7.50 -9.61
CA LEU A 198 -2.27 -7.21 -10.05
C LEU A 198 -2.24 -6.53 -11.42
N ARG A 199 -3.10 -6.98 -12.35
CA ARG A 199 -3.26 -6.37 -13.67
C ARG A 199 -3.71 -4.92 -13.58
N GLN A 200 -4.72 -4.63 -12.74
CA GLN A 200 -5.19 -3.26 -12.50
C GLN A 200 -4.08 -2.38 -11.92
N VAL A 201 -3.34 -2.87 -10.93
CA VAL A 201 -2.20 -2.15 -10.33
C VAL A 201 -1.15 -1.83 -11.40
N TYR A 202 -0.80 -2.80 -12.25
CA TYR A 202 0.11 -2.60 -13.36
C TYR A 202 -0.36 -1.48 -14.31
N GLU A 203 -1.63 -1.52 -14.74
CA GLU A 203 -2.20 -0.50 -15.62
C GLU A 203 -2.26 0.89 -14.97
N GLU A 204 -2.63 0.96 -13.69
CA GLU A 204 -2.78 2.21 -12.94
C GLU A 204 -1.42 2.90 -12.75
N TYR A 205 -0.38 2.15 -12.37
CA TYR A 205 0.99 2.69 -12.28
C TYR A 205 1.57 3.04 -13.66
N SER A 206 1.31 2.23 -14.70
CA SER A 206 1.78 2.51 -16.06
C SER A 206 1.20 3.83 -16.60
N LYS A 207 -0.08 4.13 -16.31
CA LYS A 207 -0.72 5.41 -16.67
C LYS A 207 -0.02 6.62 -16.06
N ILE A 208 0.62 6.47 -14.91
CA ILE A 208 1.39 7.53 -14.26
C ILE A 208 2.89 7.49 -14.56
N GLY A 209 3.35 6.56 -15.42
CA GLY A 209 4.75 6.45 -15.83
C GLY A 209 5.64 5.71 -14.83
N VAL A 210 5.04 4.98 -13.89
CA VAL A 210 5.74 4.14 -12.91
C VAL A 210 5.76 2.71 -13.44
N ARG A 211 6.96 2.11 -13.53
CA ARG A 211 7.11 0.71 -13.97
C ARG A 211 6.75 -0.24 -12.83
N VAL A 212 5.96 -1.27 -13.12
CA VAL A 212 5.66 -2.32 -12.13
C VAL A 212 6.36 -3.61 -12.54
N ILE A 213 7.11 -4.21 -11.61
CA ILE A 213 7.83 -5.47 -11.80
C ILE A 213 7.31 -6.47 -10.79
N PHE A 214 6.89 -7.65 -11.24
CA PHE A 214 6.48 -8.74 -10.37
C PHE A 214 7.62 -9.73 -10.16
N CYS A 215 7.95 -10.02 -8.91
CA CYS A 215 8.98 -10.99 -8.54
C CYS A 215 8.36 -12.23 -7.89
N SER A 216 9.00 -13.39 -8.04
CA SER A 216 8.62 -14.63 -7.35
C SER A 216 7.15 -15.07 -7.53
N VAL A 217 6.56 -14.75 -8.69
CA VAL A 217 5.17 -15.13 -9.01
C VAL A 217 5.04 -16.65 -9.09
N LYS A 218 4.21 -17.22 -8.21
CA LYS A 218 3.88 -18.65 -8.20
C LYS A 218 2.61 -18.91 -9.01
N GLY A 219 2.63 -19.89 -9.92
CA GLY A 219 1.46 -20.29 -10.73
C GLY A 219 1.83 -20.86 -12.10
N LYS A 220 0.86 -21.48 -12.80
CA LYS A 220 1.02 -21.95 -14.18
C LYS A 220 1.46 -20.80 -15.10
N ASN A 221 2.24 -21.11 -16.13
CA ASN A 221 2.74 -20.15 -17.13
C ASN A 221 1.64 -19.21 -17.69
N GLU A 222 0.38 -19.65 -17.73
CA GLU A 222 -0.77 -18.82 -18.14
C GLU A 222 -1.01 -17.59 -17.25
N ILE A 223 -0.88 -17.70 -15.93
CA ILE A 223 -1.06 -16.55 -15.02
C ILE A 223 0.11 -15.59 -15.18
N ARG A 224 1.33 -16.14 -15.29
CA ARG A 224 2.54 -15.36 -15.54
C ARG A 224 2.44 -14.61 -16.87
N ASN A 225 1.94 -15.26 -17.92
CA ASN A 225 1.74 -14.66 -19.24
C ASN A 225 0.59 -13.63 -19.21
N ARG A 226 -0.51 -13.88 -18.50
CA ARG A 226 -1.60 -12.88 -18.35
C ARG A 226 -1.17 -11.60 -17.63
N ILE A 227 -0.19 -11.70 -16.73
CA ILE A 227 0.35 -10.54 -16.01
C ILE A 227 1.46 -9.85 -16.81
N LEU A 228 2.28 -10.60 -17.57
CA LEU A 228 3.50 -10.08 -18.23
C LEU A 228 3.39 -9.89 -19.76
N CYS A 229 2.34 -10.36 -20.44
CA CYS A 229 2.23 -10.23 -21.90
C CYS A 229 1.82 -8.84 -22.39
N ASP A 230 1.43 -7.92 -21.51
CA ASP A 230 1.12 -6.52 -21.83
C ASP A 230 2.23 -5.54 -21.34
N SER A 231 3.45 -6.04 -21.12
CA SER A 231 4.65 -5.28 -20.74
C SER A 231 5.63 -5.07 -21.89
#